data_AF-A0A7S1LMP6-F1
#
_entry.id   AF-A0A7S1LMP6-F1
#
_cell.length_a   1.000
_cell.length_b   1.000
_cell.length_c   1.000
_cell.angle_alpha   90.00
_cell.angle_beta   90.00
_cell.angle_gamma   90.00
#
_symmetry.space_group_name_H-M   'P 1'
#
loop_
_entity.id
_entity.type
_entity.pdbx_description
1 polymer ?
#
loop_
_entity_poly.entity_id
_entity_poly.type
_entity_poly.pdbx_seq_one_letter_code
_entity_poly.pdbx_strand_id
1 'polypeptide(L)'
;TVSVLYWHSGAHAIAARQHSTMSDSTSPNAQTSQSRDVAAPATRPEKPRSAQRQPLPCVISVKKAVLREHGYADLLEWKGADPERHVYIGRGMAHYVKGADASVWGNPFPLKKHTLAESLQLYEQHVRNGPLWERLGELRGATELGCWCKPAGCHGDVLVRLLAEKFGDAAVDAAAVDAASESAQPEGEGS
;
A
#
# COMPACT_ATOMS: atom_id res chain seq x y z
N THR A 1 -3.48 0.90 57.45
CA THR A 1 -4.81 1.54 57.34
C THR A 1 -5.39 1.17 56.01
N VAL A 2 -6.52 0.48 56.03
CA VAL A 2 -7.22 -0.10 54.87
C VAL A 2 -8.07 0.97 54.21
N SER A 3 -8.02 1.09 52.89
CA SER A 3 -9.15 1.61 52.09
C SER A 3 -9.18 0.94 50.73
N VAL A 4 -10.07 -0.05 50.66
CA VAL A 4 -10.79 -0.54 49.48
C VAL A 4 -11.71 0.58 48.96
N LEU A 5 -12.19 0.44 47.71
CA LEU A 5 -13.52 0.83 47.17
C LEU A 5 -13.36 1.52 45.79
N TYR A 6 -14.22 1.36 44.80
CA TYR A 6 -15.18 0.33 44.41
C TYR A 6 -15.63 0.73 43.00
N TRP A 7 -15.95 -0.26 42.17
CA TRP A 7 -16.52 -0.09 40.83
C TRP A 7 -17.99 0.36 40.93
N HIS A 8 -18.46 1.24 40.04
CA HIS A 8 -19.91 1.39 39.81
C HIS A 8 -20.21 1.47 38.31
N SER A 9 -20.94 0.45 37.85
CA SER A 9 -21.74 0.43 36.63
C SER A 9 -23.00 1.27 36.80
N GLY A 10 -23.43 1.95 35.74
CA GLY A 10 -24.72 2.63 35.67
C GLY A 10 -25.36 2.45 34.30
N ALA A 11 -26.29 1.51 34.20
CA ALA A 11 -27.21 1.37 33.07
C ALA A 11 -28.43 2.27 33.31
N HIS A 12 -28.84 3.03 32.30
CA HIS A 12 -30.14 3.70 32.27
C HIS A 12 -31.01 3.09 31.18
N ALA A 13 -32.13 2.51 31.61
CA ALA A 13 -33.25 2.11 30.79
C ALA A 13 -34.23 3.29 30.66
N ILE A 14 -34.80 3.53 29.48
CA ILE A 14 -36.13 4.14 29.33
C ILE A 14 -36.85 3.45 28.16
N ALA A 15 -38.04 2.95 28.48
CA ALA A 15 -39.01 2.33 27.60
C ALA A 15 -39.95 3.37 26.96
N ALA A 16 -40.55 3.06 25.80
CA ALA A 16 -41.94 3.38 25.42
C ALA A 16 -42.17 2.97 23.94
N ARG A 17 -43.13 2.06 23.67
CA ARG A 17 -44.51 2.30 23.13
C ARG A 17 -44.52 2.71 21.64
N GLN A 18 -45.42 2.30 20.73
CA GLN A 18 -46.62 1.44 20.69
C GLN A 18 -47.04 1.26 19.21
N HIS A 19 -47.65 0.09 18.91
CA HIS A 19 -48.74 -0.28 17.98
C HIS A 19 -48.91 0.26 16.53
N SER A 20 -49.07 -0.74 15.64
CA SER A 20 -50.14 -0.96 14.62
C SER A 20 -50.48 0.09 13.56
N THR A 21 -50.45 -0.31 12.29
CA THR A 21 -51.63 -0.75 11.50
C THR A 21 -51.21 -1.40 10.17
N MET A 22 -51.94 -2.44 9.77
CA MET A 22 -51.94 -3.06 8.44
C MET A 22 -52.93 -2.34 7.52
N SER A 23 -52.75 -2.42 6.19
CA SER A 23 -53.76 -2.80 5.16
C SER A 23 -53.62 -2.02 3.84
N ASP A 24 -53.17 -2.76 2.81
CA ASP A 24 -53.78 -2.99 1.49
C ASP A 24 -54.30 -1.89 0.54
N SER A 25 -53.77 -2.01 -0.69
CA SER A 25 -54.49 -2.09 -1.98
C SER A 25 -55.03 -0.86 -2.72
N THR A 26 -54.58 -0.79 -3.99
CA THR A 26 -55.32 -0.48 -5.25
C THR A 26 -54.92 0.82 -6.00
N SER A 27 -54.28 0.58 -7.16
CA SER A 27 -54.11 1.47 -8.34
C SER A 27 -55.42 1.52 -9.18
N PRO A 28 -55.57 2.19 -10.35
CA PRO A 28 -54.67 3.07 -11.11
C PRO A 28 -55.35 4.36 -11.65
N ASN A 29 -54.57 5.32 -12.17
CA ASN A 29 -55.04 6.12 -13.29
C ASN A 29 -53.88 6.60 -14.18
N ALA A 30 -54.11 6.50 -15.48
CA ALA A 30 -53.21 6.82 -16.56
C ALA A 30 -53.28 8.30 -16.92
N GLN A 31 -52.15 8.91 -17.24
CA GLN A 31 -52.12 10.02 -18.20
C GLN A 31 -50.74 10.15 -18.85
N THR A 32 -50.74 9.75 -20.12
CA THR A 32 -49.88 10.12 -21.24
C THR A 32 -49.11 11.43 -21.07
N SER A 33 -47.79 11.36 -21.26
CA SER A 33 -46.97 12.43 -21.83
C SER A 33 -45.72 11.80 -22.44
N GLN A 34 -45.69 11.73 -23.76
CA GLN A 34 -44.56 11.27 -24.55
C GLN A 34 -43.46 12.34 -24.49
N SER A 35 -42.33 12.04 -23.86
CA SER A 35 -41.13 12.88 -23.93
C SER A 35 -39.95 12.01 -24.39
N ARG A 36 -39.74 12.05 -25.70
CA ARG A 36 -38.58 11.66 -26.51
C ARG A 36 -37.39 11.11 -25.71
N ASP A 37 -37.21 9.79 -25.80
CA ASP A 37 -35.96 9.11 -25.52
C ASP A 37 -34.87 9.64 -26.47
N VAL A 38 -34.06 10.58 -26.00
CA VAL A 38 -32.75 10.83 -26.60
C VAL A 38 -31.86 9.70 -26.10
N ALA A 39 -31.70 8.68 -26.95
CA ALA A 39 -30.76 7.59 -26.71
C ALA A 39 -29.38 8.21 -26.45
N ALA A 40 -28.93 8.18 -25.19
CA ALA A 40 -27.56 8.48 -24.84
C ALA A 40 -26.65 7.55 -25.67
N PRO A 41 -25.59 8.05 -26.31
CA PRO A 41 -24.67 7.18 -27.01
C PRO A 41 -24.13 6.18 -25.98
N ALA A 42 -24.38 4.90 -26.23
CA ALA A 42 -23.83 3.83 -25.43
C ALA A 42 -22.31 4.04 -25.37
N THR A 43 -21.82 4.54 -24.24
CA THR A 43 -20.39 4.59 -23.97
C THR A 43 -19.97 3.13 -23.94
N ARG A 44 -19.28 2.73 -25.01
CA ARG A 44 -18.58 1.45 -25.07
C ARG A 44 -17.83 1.31 -23.74
N PRO A 45 -17.98 0.22 -22.97
CA PRO A 45 -17.17 0.04 -21.78
C PRO A 45 -15.72 0.15 -22.24
N GLU A 46 -15.02 1.19 -21.78
CA GLU A 46 -13.59 1.31 -22.02
C GLU A 46 -12.99 0.00 -21.54
N LYS A 47 -12.33 -0.71 -22.45
CA LYS A 47 -11.57 -1.91 -22.13
C LYS A 47 -10.70 -1.52 -20.92
N PRO A 48 -10.79 -2.19 -19.75
CA PRO A 48 -9.99 -1.79 -18.60
C PRO A 48 -8.55 -1.71 -19.07
N ARG A 49 -7.93 -0.52 -18.95
CA ARG A 49 -6.51 -0.32 -19.26
C ARG A 49 -5.80 -1.51 -18.66
N SER A 50 -5.24 -2.37 -19.51
CA SER A 50 -4.53 -3.56 -19.10
C SER A 50 -3.64 -3.17 -17.93
N ALA A 51 -3.85 -3.78 -16.75
CA ALA A 51 -3.09 -3.45 -15.56
C ALA A 51 -1.61 -3.49 -15.93
N GLN A 52 -1.00 -2.31 -16.07
CA GLN A 52 0.35 -2.22 -16.61
C GLN A 52 1.28 -2.82 -15.58
N ARG A 53 2.04 -3.84 -15.98
CA ARG A 53 3.11 -4.43 -15.17
C ARG A 53 4.10 -3.33 -14.83
N GLN A 54 4.47 -3.25 -13.56
CA GLN A 54 5.43 -2.29 -13.06
C GLN A 54 6.77 -2.98 -12.76
N PRO A 55 7.90 -2.24 -12.83
CA PRO A 55 9.18 -2.72 -12.33
C PRO A 55 9.08 -3.05 -10.84
N LEU A 56 9.67 -4.16 -10.43
CA LEU A 56 9.87 -4.46 -9.02
C LEU A 56 11.02 -3.63 -8.43
N PRO A 57 10.89 -3.10 -7.21
CA PRO A 57 12.00 -2.41 -6.56
C PRO A 57 13.14 -3.38 -6.24
N CYS A 58 14.37 -2.87 -6.26
CA CYS A 58 15.51 -3.59 -5.71
C CYS A 58 15.62 -3.35 -4.20
N VAL A 59 16.24 -4.29 -3.47
CA VAL A 59 16.43 -4.16 -2.02
C VAL A 59 17.90 -3.85 -1.75
N ILE A 60 18.17 -2.69 -1.16
CA ILE A 60 19.54 -2.22 -0.91
C ILE A 60 19.88 -2.22 0.59
N SER A 61 21.19 -2.23 0.90
CA SER A 61 21.66 -2.06 2.26
C SER A 61 21.78 -0.57 2.61
N VAL A 62 21.07 -0.12 3.65
CA VAL A 62 21.19 1.26 4.15
C VAL A 62 22.27 1.41 5.24
N LYS A 63 23.25 0.49 5.28
CA LYS A 63 24.45 0.66 6.10
C LYS A 63 25.27 1.80 5.53
N LYS A 64 25.78 2.67 6.41
CA LYS A 64 26.52 3.88 5.99
C LYS A 64 27.69 3.61 5.05
N ALA A 65 28.42 2.52 5.24
CA ALA A 65 29.52 2.14 4.36
C ALA A 65 29.02 1.88 2.93
N VAL A 66 27.96 1.09 2.78
CA VAL A 66 27.34 0.77 1.49
C VAL A 66 26.76 2.03 0.84
N LEU A 67 26.02 2.85 1.59
CA LEU A 67 25.46 4.10 1.06
C LEU A 67 26.54 5.04 0.48
N ARG A 68 27.71 5.11 1.13
CA ARG A 68 28.84 5.92 0.64
C ARG A 68 29.45 5.38 -0.64
N GLU A 69 29.48 4.07 -0.83
CA GLU A 69 29.88 3.45 -2.10
C GLU A 69 28.92 3.83 -3.23
N HIS A 70 27.65 4.05 -2.91
CA HIS A 70 26.62 4.54 -3.83
C HIS A 70 26.54 6.08 -3.93
N GLY A 71 27.47 6.81 -3.31
CA GLY A 71 27.53 8.28 -3.40
C GLY A 71 26.65 9.03 -2.39
N TYR A 72 26.02 8.36 -1.43
CA TYR A 72 25.22 8.98 -0.37
C TYR A 72 26.00 9.02 0.96
N ALA A 73 26.05 10.17 1.64
CA ALA A 73 26.77 10.29 2.90
C ALA A 73 26.12 9.49 4.05
N ASP A 74 24.79 9.40 4.06
CA ASP A 74 23.99 8.67 5.04
C ASP A 74 22.55 8.35 4.56
N LEU A 75 21.74 7.75 5.46
CA LEU A 75 20.36 7.35 5.19
C LEU A 75 19.46 8.53 4.82
N LEU A 76 19.67 9.70 5.41
CA LEU A 76 18.82 10.87 5.18
C LEU A 76 19.04 11.40 3.77
N GLU A 77 20.30 11.48 3.33
CA GLU A 77 20.63 11.85 1.96
C GLU A 77 20.10 10.85 0.94
N TRP A 78 20.26 9.54 1.19
CA TRP A 78 19.69 8.50 0.32
C TRP A 78 18.16 8.63 0.19
N LYS A 79 17.43 8.81 1.29
CA LYS A 79 15.97 9.04 1.25
C LYS A 79 15.62 10.35 0.51
N GLY A 80 16.45 11.38 0.66
CA GLY A 80 16.22 12.68 0.04
C GLY A 80 16.53 12.74 -1.45
N ALA A 81 17.37 11.84 -1.95
CA ALA A 81 17.73 11.76 -3.37
C ALA A 81 16.53 11.39 -4.25
N ASP A 82 15.63 10.55 -3.75
CA ASP A 82 14.39 10.18 -4.43
C ASP A 82 13.28 9.84 -3.41
N PRO A 83 12.63 10.84 -2.80
CA PRO A 83 11.73 10.64 -1.66
C PRO A 83 10.45 9.85 -1.99
N GLU A 84 10.08 9.79 -3.28
CA GLU A 84 8.91 9.04 -3.74
C GLU A 84 9.25 7.57 -4.02
N ARG A 85 10.48 7.29 -4.45
CA ARG A 85 10.87 5.95 -4.91
C ARG A 85 11.87 5.22 -4.01
N HIS A 86 12.56 5.93 -3.11
CA HIS A 86 13.43 5.35 -2.08
C HIS A 86 12.66 5.17 -0.77
N VAL A 87 12.25 3.93 -0.51
CA VAL A 87 11.39 3.60 0.65
C VAL A 87 12.20 2.88 1.71
N TYR A 88 12.32 3.50 2.89
CA TYR A 88 12.91 2.85 4.04
C TYR A 88 11.92 1.86 4.69
N ILE A 89 12.31 0.59 4.79
CA ILE A 89 11.44 -0.52 5.25
C ILE A 89 11.86 -1.14 6.58
N GLY A 90 12.85 -0.57 7.27
CA GLY A 90 13.39 -1.16 8.50
C GLY A 90 12.70 -0.69 9.79
N ARG A 91 13.30 -1.07 10.92
CA ARG A 91 12.83 -0.71 12.27
C ARG A 91 13.09 0.77 12.61
N GLY A 92 12.36 1.30 13.58
CA GLY A 92 12.61 2.64 14.11
C GLY A 92 13.93 2.71 14.85
N MET A 93 14.88 3.45 14.29
CA MET A 93 16.21 3.71 14.86
C MET A 93 16.52 5.22 14.88
N ALA A 94 15.50 6.08 14.80
CA ALA A 94 15.63 7.54 14.73
C ALA A 94 16.51 8.15 15.83
N HIS A 95 16.57 7.53 17.01
CA HIS A 95 17.46 7.92 18.10
C HIS A 95 18.96 7.80 17.74
N TYR A 96 19.31 6.84 16.88
CA TYR A 96 20.69 6.53 16.51
C TYR A 96 21.07 6.99 15.10
N VAL A 97 20.09 7.00 14.19
CA VAL A 97 20.29 7.31 12.77
C VAL A 97 19.18 8.27 12.34
N LYS A 98 19.56 9.47 11.90
CA LYS A 98 18.60 10.45 11.38
C LYS A 98 17.87 9.88 10.16
N GLY A 99 16.55 10.08 10.09
CA GLY A 99 15.69 9.58 9.01
C GLY A 99 15.27 8.11 9.12
N ALA A 100 15.69 7.40 10.17
CA ALA A 100 15.35 6.00 10.43
C ALA A 100 14.05 5.85 11.24
N ASP A 101 12.96 6.47 10.79
CA ASP A 101 11.65 6.35 11.43
C ASP A 101 11.08 4.94 11.25
N ALA A 102 10.28 4.47 12.22
CA ALA A 102 9.74 3.12 12.15
C ALA A 102 8.85 2.95 10.91
N SER A 103 9.22 2.02 10.04
CA SER A 103 8.42 1.70 8.86
C SER A 103 7.31 0.72 9.21
N VAL A 104 6.13 0.92 8.63
CA VAL A 104 5.03 -0.06 8.67
C VAL A 104 5.42 -1.40 8.03
N TRP A 105 6.42 -1.37 7.14
CA TRP A 105 7.00 -2.53 6.47
C TRP A 105 8.10 -3.20 7.31
N GLY A 106 8.40 -2.71 8.51
CA GLY A 106 9.41 -3.29 9.39
C GLY A 106 9.03 -4.70 9.86
N ASN A 107 10.00 -5.61 9.85
CA ASN A 107 9.79 -6.96 10.38
C ASN A 107 9.66 -6.95 11.93
N PRO A 108 8.52 -7.38 12.51
CA PRO A 108 8.30 -7.40 13.96
C PRO A 108 8.90 -8.63 14.67
N PHE A 109 9.51 -9.57 13.94
CA PHE A 109 10.10 -10.81 14.48
C PHE A 109 11.62 -10.69 14.62
N PRO A 110 12.15 -10.25 15.78
CA PRO A 110 13.57 -9.98 15.94
C PRO A 110 14.41 -11.25 16.00
N LEU A 111 15.64 -11.18 15.47
CA LEU A 111 16.59 -12.30 15.48
C LEU A 111 17.08 -12.71 16.89
N LYS A 112 16.78 -11.92 17.93
CA LYS A 112 17.02 -12.33 19.33
C LYS A 112 16.09 -13.47 19.77
N LYS A 113 14.94 -13.63 19.10
CA LYS A 113 13.91 -14.62 19.44
C LYS A 113 13.73 -15.72 18.39
N HIS A 114 14.20 -15.48 17.17
CA HIS A 114 13.99 -16.35 16.02
C HIS A 114 15.28 -16.47 15.21
N THR A 115 15.48 -17.62 14.57
CA THR A 115 16.50 -17.72 13.51
C THR A 115 16.14 -16.80 12.34
N LEU A 116 17.09 -16.57 11.44
CA LEU A 116 16.83 -15.77 10.23
C LEU A 116 15.71 -16.38 9.38
N ALA A 117 15.76 -17.69 9.15
CA ALA A 117 14.76 -18.39 8.34
C ALA A 117 13.36 -18.30 8.97
N GLU A 118 13.24 -18.57 10.28
CA GLU A 118 11.96 -18.45 10.99
C GLU A 118 11.44 -17.01 11.00
N SER A 119 12.30 -16.03 11.23
CA SER A 119 11.92 -14.61 11.20
C SER A 119 11.34 -14.19 9.85
N LEU A 120 11.95 -14.64 8.74
CA LEU A 120 11.46 -14.35 7.39
C LEU A 120 10.16 -15.09 7.07
N GLN A 121 10.04 -16.35 7.50
CA GLN A 121 8.80 -17.13 7.32
C GLN A 121 7.63 -16.52 8.10
N LEU A 122 7.84 -16.17 9.37
CA LEU A 122 6.84 -15.49 10.20
C LEU A 122 6.48 -14.13 9.60
N TYR A 123 7.46 -13.40 9.08
CA TYR A 123 7.22 -12.12 8.43
C TYR A 123 6.36 -12.25 7.17
N GLU A 124 6.64 -13.23 6.31
CA GLU A 124 5.79 -13.51 5.14
C GLU A 124 4.35 -13.80 5.56
N GLN A 125 4.14 -14.66 6.56
CA GLN A 125 2.81 -14.97 7.08
C GLN A 125 2.13 -13.72 7.66
N HIS A 126 2.87 -12.88 8.38
CA HIS A 126 2.35 -11.63 8.93
C HIS A 126 1.90 -10.67 7.84
N VAL A 127 2.63 -10.56 6.73
CA VAL A 127 2.22 -9.73 5.60
C VAL A 127 0.96 -10.31 4.94
N ARG A 128 0.97 -11.59 4.58
CA ARG A 128 -0.14 -12.26 3.88
C ARG A 128 -1.45 -12.25 4.66
N ASN A 129 -1.38 -12.53 5.95
CA ASN A 129 -2.56 -12.68 6.80
C ASN A 129 -2.98 -11.36 7.48
N GLY A 130 -2.22 -10.29 7.27
CA GLY A 130 -2.41 -9.00 7.93
C GLY A 130 -2.85 -7.89 6.98
N PRO A 131 -3.03 -6.66 7.51
CA PRO A 131 -3.42 -5.50 6.71
C PRO A 131 -2.36 -5.09 5.68
N LEU A 132 -1.11 -5.56 5.84
CA LEU A 132 -0.02 -5.24 4.91
C LEU A 132 -0.24 -5.86 3.53
N TRP A 133 -0.96 -6.98 3.42
CA TRP A 133 -1.25 -7.61 2.12
C TRP A 133 -1.98 -6.66 1.16
N GLU A 134 -2.98 -5.93 1.65
CA GLU A 134 -3.73 -4.97 0.82
C GLU A 134 -2.95 -3.70 0.54
N ARG A 135 -2.02 -3.35 1.43
CA ARG A 135 -1.16 -2.18 1.30
C ARG A 135 0.04 -2.41 0.39
N LEU A 136 0.28 -3.64 -0.09
CA LEU A 136 1.44 -3.94 -0.95
C LEU A 136 1.52 -3.00 -2.16
N GLY A 137 0.37 -2.55 -2.68
CA GLY A 137 0.30 -1.58 -3.77
C GLY A 137 1.05 -0.26 -3.49
N GLU A 138 1.22 0.14 -2.22
CA GLU A 138 1.98 1.33 -1.82
C GLU A 138 3.48 1.24 -2.14
N LEU A 139 4.00 0.03 -2.33
CA LEU A 139 5.40 -0.20 -2.70
C LEU A 139 5.60 -0.28 -4.22
N ARG A 140 4.52 -0.28 -5.02
CA ARG A 140 4.64 -0.25 -6.48
C ARG A 140 5.11 1.14 -6.91
N GLY A 141 6.05 1.17 -7.86
CA GLY A 141 6.70 2.41 -8.30
C GLY A 141 7.91 2.82 -7.46
N ALA A 142 8.13 2.18 -6.30
CA ALA A 142 9.42 2.28 -5.63
C ALA A 142 10.52 1.71 -6.52
N THR A 143 11.69 2.35 -6.53
CA THR A 143 12.90 1.84 -7.19
C THR A 143 13.76 1.08 -6.21
N GLU A 144 13.86 1.57 -4.97
CA GLU A 144 14.73 1.01 -3.94
C GLU A 144 14.01 0.85 -2.59
N LEU A 145 14.11 -0.34 -2.00
CA LEU A 145 13.71 -0.61 -0.62
C LEU A 145 14.96 -0.69 0.28
N GLY A 146 15.08 0.26 1.20
CA GLY A 146 16.22 0.37 2.10
C GLY A 146 16.07 -0.45 3.38
N CYS A 147 17.02 -1.36 3.64
CA CYS A 147 17.06 -2.17 4.86
C CYS A 147 18.48 -2.44 5.38
N TRP A 148 18.68 -2.61 6.69
CA TRP A 148 20.00 -3.01 7.24
C TRP A 148 20.29 -4.51 7.18
N CYS A 149 19.29 -5.36 6.90
CA CYS A 149 19.48 -6.81 6.86
C CYS A 149 20.42 -7.25 5.72
N LYS A 150 20.38 -6.55 4.58
CA LYS A 150 21.29 -6.82 3.45
C LYS A 150 22.76 -6.69 3.87
N PRO A 151 23.66 -7.54 3.33
CA PRO A 151 23.43 -8.49 2.22
C PRO A 151 22.90 -9.87 2.61
N ALA A 152 22.65 -10.14 3.90
CA ALA A 152 22.02 -11.39 4.32
C ALA A 152 20.55 -11.45 3.88
N GLY A 153 19.88 -12.57 4.17
CA GLY A 153 18.43 -12.71 3.94
C GLY A 153 17.66 -11.52 4.53
N CYS A 154 16.84 -10.88 3.71
CA CYS A 154 16.18 -9.63 4.06
C CYS A 154 14.66 -9.75 3.93
N HIS A 155 13.93 -9.10 4.84
CA HIS A 155 12.48 -9.05 4.76
C HIS A 155 11.98 -8.23 3.55
N GLY A 156 12.80 -7.33 3.02
CA GLY A 156 12.54 -6.64 1.75
C GLY A 156 12.44 -7.62 0.58
N ASP A 157 13.23 -8.69 0.57
CA ASP A 157 13.15 -9.72 -0.50
C ASP A 157 11.79 -10.45 -0.44
N VAL A 158 11.23 -10.62 0.76
CA VAL A 158 9.88 -11.15 0.94
C VAL A 158 8.86 -10.19 0.35
N LEU A 159 8.95 -8.88 0.64
CA LEU A 159 8.01 -7.88 0.09
C LEU A 159 8.04 -7.84 -1.45
N VAL A 160 9.22 -7.87 -2.05
CA VAL A 160 9.39 -7.89 -3.52
C VAL A 160 8.75 -9.13 -4.13
N ARG A 161 8.94 -10.31 -3.53
CA ARG A 161 8.31 -11.54 -4.00
C ARG A 161 6.78 -11.47 -3.88
N LEU A 162 6.24 -10.94 -2.78
CA LEU A 162 4.81 -10.81 -2.58
C LEU A 162 4.16 -9.77 -3.51
N LEU A 163 4.88 -8.68 -3.83
CA LEU A 163 4.50 -7.72 -4.87
C LEU A 163 4.34 -8.40 -6.23
N ALA A 164 5.37 -9.14 -6.65
CA ALA A 164 5.37 -9.88 -7.91
C ALA A 164 4.20 -10.88 -7.97
N GLU A 165 3.95 -11.59 -6.87
CA GLU A 165 2.86 -12.55 -6.76
C GLU A 165 1.48 -11.89 -6.84
N LYS A 166 1.24 -10.79 -6.11
CA LYS A 166 -0.08 -10.14 -6.05
C LYS A 166 -0.44 -9.39 -7.33
N PHE A 167 0.54 -8.75 -7.98
CA PHE A 167 0.29 -7.86 -9.12
C PHE A 167 0.81 -8.39 -10.47
N GLY A 168 1.52 -9.52 -10.47
CA GLY A 168 2.15 -10.05 -11.67
C GLY A 168 3.29 -9.18 -12.20
N ASP A 169 3.80 -8.26 -11.36
CA ASP A 169 4.93 -7.37 -11.66
C ASP A 169 6.22 -8.20 -11.83
N ALA A 170 7.17 -7.66 -12.61
CA ALA A 170 8.41 -8.36 -12.96
C ALA A 170 9.61 -7.46 -12.71
N ALA A 171 10.76 -8.07 -12.44
CA ALA A 171 12.02 -7.34 -12.52
C ALA A 171 12.22 -6.95 -13.99
N VAL A 172 12.32 -5.66 -14.26
CA VAL A 172 12.77 -5.15 -15.56
C VAL A 172 14.09 -4.44 -15.32
N ASP A 173 15.02 -4.57 -16.26
CA ASP A 173 16.26 -3.82 -16.20
C ASP A 173 15.95 -2.32 -16.28
N ALA A 174 16.45 -1.55 -15.31
CA ALA A 174 16.11 -0.14 -15.08
C ALA A 174 16.35 0.80 -16.30
N ALA A 175 17.02 0.34 -17.35
CA ALA A 175 17.33 1.10 -18.55
C ALA A 175 16.14 1.29 -19.52
N ALA A 176 15.03 0.57 -19.37
CA ALA A 176 13.94 0.57 -20.36
C ALA A 176 12.82 1.61 -20.09
N VAL A 177 12.76 2.21 -18.90
CA VAL A 177 11.61 3.04 -18.49
C VAL A 177 11.63 4.48 -19.00
N ASP A 178 12.80 4.99 -19.43
CA ASP A 178 12.93 6.36 -19.97
C ASP A 178 12.50 6.51 -21.44
N ALA A 179 12.29 5.41 -22.17
CA ALA A 179 11.98 5.48 -23.61
C ALA A 179 10.48 5.65 -23.94
N ALA A 180 9.58 5.56 -22.95
CA ALA A 180 8.14 5.46 -23.19
C ALA A 180 7.32 6.73 -22.86
N SER A 181 7.93 7.77 -22.30
CA SER A 181 7.24 9.04 -21.97
C SER A 181 7.44 10.16 -23.01
N GLU A 182 8.35 9.99 -23.97
CA GLU A 182 8.71 11.03 -24.95
C GLU A 182 8.30 10.68 -26.39
N SER A 183 7.04 10.29 -26.60
CA SER A 183 6.47 10.13 -27.96
C SER A 183 5.03 10.63 -28.04
N ALA A 184 4.82 11.89 -27.62
CA ALA A 184 3.60 12.63 -27.87
C ALA A 184 3.94 13.97 -28.53
N GLN A 185 4.36 13.92 -29.79
CA GLN A 185 4.23 15.06 -30.71
C GLN A 185 2.88 14.95 -31.41
N PRO A 186 2.03 15.99 -31.42
CA PRO A 186 1.12 16.20 -32.52
C PRO A 186 1.77 17.19 -33.49
N GLU A 187 2.11 16.66 -34.65
CA GLU A 187 2.26 17.40 -35.90
C GLU A 187 0.96 18.19 -36.13
N GLY A 188 1.09 19.49 -36.38
CA GLY A 188 -0.04 20.40 -36.60
C GLY A 188 0.33 21.46 -37.64
N GLU A 189 0.51 21.01 -38.87
CA GLU A 189 0.63 21.85 -40.06
C GLU A 189 -0.79 22.14 -40.59
N GLY A 190 -1.14 23.41 -40.85
CA GLY A 190 -2.49 23.74 -41.32
C GLY A 190 -2.71 25.21 -41.66
N SER A 191 -2.35 25.56 -42.91
CA SER A 191 -2.69 26.75 -43.73
C SER A 191 -1.98 28.07 -43.47
#